data_AF-A0A6V8KZS3-F1
#
_entry.id   AF-A0A6V8KZS3-F1
#
_cell.length_a   1.000
_cell.length_b   1.000
_cell.length_c   1.000
_cell.angle_alpha   90.00
_cell.angle_beta   90.00
_cell.angle_gamma   90.00
#
_symmetry.space_group_name_H-M   'P 1'
#
loop_
_entity.id
_entity.type
_entity.pdbx_description
1 polymer ?
#
loop_
_entity_poly.entity_id
_entity_poly.type
_entity_poly.pdbx_seq_one_letter_code
_entity_poly.pdbx_strand_id
1 'polypeptide(L)' 'MTGLTADDIASLWQIPKGTVYRHAHVNHWRRYTQAGRTYYHPDDVTATFDRMDQDGR' A
#
# COMPACT_ATOMS: atom_id res chain seq x y z
N MET A 1 13.88 1.72 6.51
CA MET A 1 12.61 0.99 6.34
C MET A 1 12.63 0.24 5.03
N THR A 2 12.27 -1.05 5.05
CA THR A 2 12.02 -1.86 3.85
C THR A 2 10.60 -1.60 3.38
N GLY A 3 10.43 -1.12 2.14
CA GLY A 3 9.11 -0.95 1.53
C GLY A 3 8.40 -2.27 1.29
N LEU A 4 7.09 -2.19 1.04
CA LEU A 4 6.19 -3.33 0.84
C LEU A 4 5.85 -3.48 -0.63
N THR A 5 5.84 -4.71 -1.15
CA THR A 5 5.35 -4.94 -2.52
C THR A 5 3.83 -4.92 -2.56
N ALA A 6 3.24 -4.78 -3.75
CA ALA A 6 1.79 -4.90 -3.92
C ALA A 6 1.26 -6.27 -3.44
N ASP A 7 2.08 -7.32 -3.56
CA ASP A 7 1.78 -8.67 -3.06
C ASP A 7 1.71 -8.69 -1.52
N ASP A 8 2.73 -8.15 -0.85
CA ASP A 8 2.76 -8.09 0.61
C ASP A 8 1.55 -7.34 1.17
N ILE A 9 1.21 -6.19 0.57
CA ILE A 9 0.08 -5.36 1.01
C ILE A 9 -1.25 -6.09 0.80
N ALA A 10 -1.43 -6.75 -0.36
CA ALA A 10 -2.64 -7.51 -0.63
C ALA A 10 -2.83 -8.66 0.38
N SER A 11 -1.74 -9.35 0.76
CA SER A 11 -1.79 -10.43 1.73
C SER A 11 -2.01 -9.94 3.17
N LEU A 12 -1.34 -8.87 3.58
CA LEU A 12 -1.42 -8.33 4.95
C LEU A 12 -2.79 -7.74 5.28
N TRP A 13 -3.37 -6.97 4.35
CA TRP A 13 -4.68 -6.33 4.54
C TRP A 13 -5.84 -7.13 3.92
N GLN A 14 -5.56 -8.31 3.36
CA GLN A 14 -6.54 -9.18 2.70
C GLN A 14 -7.40 -8.46 1.64
N ILE A 15 -6.80 -7.57 0.87
CA ILE A 15 -7.49 -6.82 -0.20
C ILE A 15 -6.99 -7.21 -1.59
N PRO A 16 -7.81 -7.04 -2.64
CA PRO A 16 -7.37 -7.27 -4.01
C PRO A 16 -6.22 -6.35 -4.42
N LYS A 17 -5.25 -6.85 -5.21
CA LYS A 17 -4.16 -6.03 -5.76
C LYS A 17 -4.66 -4.81 -6.55
N GLY A 18 -5.78 -4.93 -7.26
CA GLY A 18 -6.39 -3.80 -7.96
C GLY A 18 -6.74 -2.64 -7.00
N THR A 19 -7.22 -2.97 -5.81
CA THR A 19 -7.49 -2.01 -4.73
C THR A 19 -6.20 -1.40 -4.21
N VAL A 20 -5.14 -2.19 -4.02
CA VAL A 20 -3.80 -1.68 -3.66
C VAL A 20 -3.32 -0.64 -4.67
N TYR A 21 -3.35 -0.96 -5.97
CA TYR A 21 -2.94 -0.02 -7.01
C TYR A 21 -3.81 1.23 -7.06
N ARG A 22 -5.13 1.10 -6.83
CA ARG A 22 -6.04 2.24 -6.73
C ARG A 22 -5.65 3.16 -5.56
N HIS A 23 -5.41 2.62 -4.38
CA HIS A 23 -4.99 3.40 -3.22
C HIS A 23 -3.62 4.06 -3.43
N ALA A 24 -2.67 3.31 -3.99
CA ALA A 24 -1.35 3.83 -4.32
C ALA A 24 -1.43 5.02 -5.28
N HIS A 25 -2.32 4.95 -6.26
CA HIS A 25 -2.53 6.03 -7.22
C HIS A 25 -3.27 7.23 -6.59
N VAL A 26 -4.38 6.99 -5.88
CA VAL A 26 -5.22 8.06 -5.29
C VAL A 26 -4.51 8.82 -4.18
N ASN A 27 -3.75 8.11 -3.33
CA ASN A 27 -3.02 8.71 -2.21
C ASN A 27 -1.57 9.04 -2.56
N HIS A 28 -1.18 8.92 -3.84
CA HIS A 28 0.16 9.21 -4.33
C HIS A 28 1.28 8.56 -3.49
N TRP A 29 1.15 7.27 -3.20
CA TRP A 29 2.13 6.54 -2.38
C TRP A 29 3.53 6.65 -2.96
N ARG A 30 4.51 6.94 -2.10
CA ARG A 30 5.92 6.91 -2.45
C ARG A 30 6.29 5.49 -2.82
N ARG A 31 6.89 5.33 -3.99
CA ARG A 31 7.34 4.05 -4.52
C ARG A 31 8.78 4.12 -4.98
N TYR A 32 9.50 3.01 -4.86
CA TYR A 32 10.84 2.86 -5.39
C TYR A 32 11.02 1.47 -5.99
N THR A 33 11.89 1.36 -6.99
CA THR A 33 12.20 0.10 -7.65
C THR A 33 13.53 -0.42 -7.17
N GLN A 34 13.57 -1.66 -6.70
CA GLN A 34 14.80 -2.32 -6.27
C GLN A 34 14.81 -3.76 -6.80
N ALA A 35 15.91 -4.16 -7.45
CA ALA A 35 16.05 -5.50 -8.05
C ALA A 35 14.85 -5.92 -8.94
N GLY A 36 14.30 -4.98 -9.72
CA GLY A 36 13.16 -5.23 -10.61
C GLY A 36 11.79 -5.35 -9.94
N ARG A 37 11.71 -5.14 -8.62
CA ARG A 37 10.45 -5.13 -7.86
C ARG A 37 10.10 -3.71 -7.42
N THR A 38 8.82 -3.38 -7.49
CA THR A 38 8.28 -2.11 -7.00
C THR A 38 7.88 -2.26 -5.54
N TYR A 39 8.40 -1.37 -4.70
CA TYR A 39 8.11 -1.29 -3.28
C TYR A 39 7.43 0.04 -2.97
N TYR A 40 6.43 0.01 -2.11
CA TYR A 40 5.72 1.17 -1.58
C TYR A 40 6.21 1.49 -0.16
N HIS A 41 6.22 2.78 0.18
CA HIS A 41 6.65 3.23 1.49
C HIS A 41 5.65 2.80 2.57
N PRO A 42 6.08 2.14 3.67
CA PRO A 42 5.18 1.61 4.69
C PRO A 42 4.24 2.67 5.27
N ASP A 43 4.76 3.85 5.62
CA ASP A 43 3.94 4.92 6.20
C ASP A 43 2.75 5.34 5.32
N ASP A 44 2.92 5.40 4.00
CA ASP A 44 1.84 5.81 3.09
C ASP A 44 0.76 4.72 3.01
N VAL A 45 1.20 3.45 3.04
CA VAL A 45 0.33 2.27 3.08
C VAL A 45 -0.49 2.28 4.37
N THR A 46 0.18 2.37 5.52
CA THR A 46 -0.46 2.33 6.85
C THR A 46 -1.39 3.52 7.04
N ALA A 47 -0.96 4.74 6.71
CA ALA A 47 -1.81 5.94 6.83
C ALA A 47 -3.11 5.84 6.00
N THR A 48 -3.06 5.17 4.85
CA THR A 48 -4.25 4.95 4.03
C THR A 48 -5.23 3.98 4.68
N PHE A 49 -4.73 2.85 5.19
CA PHE A 49 -5.59 1.84 5.82
C PHE A 49 -6.08 2.25 7.21
N ASP A 50 -5.27 2.98 7.98
CA ASP A 50 -5.69 3.56 9.26
C ASP A 50 -6.85 4.54 9.06
N ARG A 51 -6.84 5.32 7.97
CA ARG A 51 -7.97 6.19 7.63
C ARG A 51 -9.23 5.40 7.24
N MET A 52 -9.07 4.28 6.53
CA MET A 52 -10.20 3.42 6.15
C MET A 52 -10.84 2.74 7.37
N ASP A 53 -10.04 2.31 8.35
CA ASP A 53 -10.55 1.76 9.61
C ASP A 53 -11.36 2.81 10.39
N GLN A 54 -10.90 4.06 10.38
CA GLN A 54 -11.60 5.17 11.04
C GLN A 54 -12.90 5.59 10.34
N ASP A 55 -12.95 5.58 9.01
CA ASP A 55 -14.15 5.96 8.24
C ASP A 55 -15.28 4.90 8.31
N GLY A 56 -14.98 3.69 8.80
CA GLY A 56 -15.95 2.60 8.99
C GLY A 56 -16.59 2.52 10.38
N ARG A 57 -16.28 3.46 11.30
CA ARG A 57 -16.70 3.43 12.71
C ARG A 57 -17.83 4.40 13.05
#